data_AF-A0A429GBS7-F1
#
_entry.id   AF-A0A429GBS7-F1
#
_cell.length_a   1.000
_cell.length_b   1.000
_cell.length_c   1.000
_cell.angle_alpha   90.00
_cell.angle_beta   90.00
_cell.angle_gamma   90.00
#
_symmetry.space_group_name_H-M   'P 1'
#
loop_
_entity.id
_entity.type
_entity.pdbx_description
1 polymer ?
#
loop_
_entity_poly.entity_id
_entity_poly.type
_entity_poly.pdbx_seq_one_letter_code
_entity_poly.pdbx_strand_id
1 'polypeptide(L)'
;MDEKRMNSRILIPMALIILLPIQFIYAQPQGYTLIYSPARAYYVDWMNVKAVYMKEDGEKLYFYIEYYGAIPSSGEYYRGALIYIDADRNPRTGEINEIRGEPGGVLGADYFIHFRLSGDSSIWKASLSKWNDTSENWDYNIKELTPNMRYGSNYMEIWVDKRDIGYTQNGIDFYIVTWSGVNAIPGADLSYTIGSSIKKIKIDGDPSDWGSISPLVTFPPRYIDPPELEVSSIYVANDDENLYFRIDTRGKPTTRVNGGKLYRYFFVDLDTDNNDNTGHKWFGGAEFIIDASFIANLSKEAHVEYCRYDNWNWYSIENSGDFNDIFEFRIPLSPLGLSSGQTIGILIEGWGGLEYSGHLTYPPNITPSQPQHETIPPFPPEQESPVTKTSSDILYLLPILLLVIPLLFIYRRRSEEKKEEEIVRILLSE
;
A
#
# COMPACT_ATOMS: atom_id res chain seq x y z
N MET A 1 46.72 52.79 -41.41
CA MET A 1 47.14 51.44 -40.98
C MET A 1 46.01 50.90 -40.14
N ASP A 2 45.22 50.05 -40.79
CA ASP A 2 44.01 49.42 -40.28
C ASP A 2 44.32 48.34 -39.26
N GLU A 3 43.66 48.36 -38.10
CA GLU A 3 43.57 47.20 -37.21
C GLU A 3 42.10 46.89 -36.96
N LYS A 4 41.55 46.11 -37.89
CA LYS A 4 40.15 45.69 -37.94
C LYS A 4 39.96 44.50 -36.99
N ARG A 5 39.56 44.77 -35.73
CA ARG A 5 39.17 43.74 -34.75
C ARG A 5 37.93 42.98 -35.27
N MET A 6 38.14 41.73 -35.70
CA MET A 6 37.06 40.79 -35.99
C MET A 6 36.48 40.25 -34.68
N ASN A 7 35.29 40.73 -34.33
CA ASN A 7 34.42 40.11 -33.34
C ASN A 7 33.91 38.77 -33.89
N SER A 8 34.58 37.67 -33.54
CA SER A 8 34.09 36.31 -33.77
C SER A 8 32.89 36.06 -32.84
N ARG A 9 31.69 36.31 -33.35
CA ARG A 9 30.45 35.80 -32.75
C ARG A 9 30.42 34.30 -33.01
N ILE A 10 30.87 33.52 -32.03
CA ILE A 10 30.64 32.08 -31.99
C ILE A 10 29.13 31.88 -31.82
N LEU A 11 28.43 31.69 -32.93
CA LEU A 11 27.10 31.12 -32.97
C LEU A 11 27.24 29.65 -32.54
N ILE A 12 27.03 29.38 -31.24
CA ILE A 12 26.75 28.02 -30.79
C ILE A 12 25.38 27.69 -31.36
N PRO A 13 25.24 26.71 -32.27
CA PRO A 13 23.92 26.24 -32.64
C PRO A 13 23.37 25.57 -31.38
N MET A 14 22.41 26.23 -30.71
CA MET A 14 21.52 25.55 -29.77
C MET A 14 20.80 24.49 -30.59
N ALA A 15 21.37 23.29 -30.63
CA ALA A 15 20.65 22.09 -30.99
C ALA A 15 19.49 22.03 -30.00
N LEU A 16 18.32 22.43 -30.47
CA LEU A 16 17.04 22.16 -29.87
C LEU A 16 16.92 20.64 -29.88
N ILE A 17 17.51 19.97 -28.88
CA ILE A 17 17.23 18.58 -28.58
C ILE A 17 15.76 18.62 -28.19
N ILE A 18 14.91 18.34 -29.16
CA ILE A 18 13.53 17.96 -28.93
C ILE A 18 13.66 16.70 -28.08
N LEU A 19 13.63 16.89 -26.76
CA LEU A 19 13.31 15.84 -25.79
C LEU A 19 11.88 15.43 -26.11
N LEU A 20 11.71 14.70 -27.22
CA LEU A 20 10.58 13.81 -27.36
C LEU A 20 10.62 13.01 -26.06
N PRO A 21 9.55 13.05 -25.25
CA PRO A 21 9.48 12.18 -24.10
C PRO A 21 9.65 10.78 -24.68
N ILE A 22 10.84 10.21 -24.52
CA ILE A 22 11.06 8.79 -24.72
C ILE A 22 10.16 8.21 -23.66
N GLN A 23 8.93 7.88 -24.07
CA GLN A 23 8.05 7.07 -23.28
C GLN A 23 8.88 5.81 -23.08
N PHE A 24 9.44 5.67 -21.89
CA PHE A 24 10.01 4.42 -21.46
C PHE A 24 8.84 3.46 -21.56
N ILE A 25 8.79 2.72 -22.66
CA ILE A 25 7.92 1.56 -22.77
C ILE A 25 8.48 0.64 -21.71
N TYR A 26 7.94 0.75 -20.50
CA TYR A 26 8.18 -0.22 -19.45
C TYR A 26 7.90 -1.56 -20.10
N ALA A 27 8.92 -2.43 -20.10
CA ALA A 27 8.82 -3.70 -20.78
C ALA A 27 7.69 -4.51 -20.12
N GLN A 28 6.51 -4.45 -20.72
CA GLN A 28 5.35 -5.23 -20.36
C GLN A 28 5.77 -6.70 -20.32
N PRO A 29 5.39 -7.45 -19.28
CA PRO A 29 5.70 -8.88 -19.23
C PRO A 29 5.24 -9.56 -20.52
N GLN A 30 6.13 -10.33 -21.15
CA GLN A 30 5.87 -10.88 -22.48
C GLN A 30 4.59 -11.75 -22.48
N GLY A 31 3.66 -11.45 -23.38
CA GLY A 31 2.41 -12.19 -23.54
C GLY A 31 1.30 -11.81 -22.56
N TYR A 32 1.54 -10.91 -21.61
CA TYR A 32 0.50 -10.35 -20.76
C TYR A 32 -0.20 -9.17 -21.43
N THR A 33 -1.41 -8.84 -21.00
CA THR A 33 -2.17 -7.64 -21.36
C THR A 33 -2.31 -6.76 -20.13
N LEU A 34 -1.93 -5.47 -20.23
CA LEU A 34 -2.14 -4.51 -19.14
C LEU A 34 -3.65 -4.31 -18.92
N ILE A 35 -4.11 -4.51 -17.69
CA ILE A 35 -5.52 -4.35 -17.30
C ILE A 35 -5.71 -3.18 -16.33
N TYR A 36 -4.74 -2.91 -15.46
CA TYR A 36 -4.82 -1.82 -14.48
C TYR A 36 -3.44 -1.20 -14.22
N SER A 37 -3.37 0.11 -14.06
CA SER A 37 -2.15 0.81 -13.62
C SER A 37 -2.54 2.03 -12.79
N PRO A 38 -2.64 1.88 -11.46
CA PRO A 38 -3.00 3.00 -10.59
C PRO A 38 -1.86 4.02 -10.53
N ALA A 39 -2.23 5.27 -10.26
CA ALA A 39 -1.26 6.26 -9.86
C ALA A 39 -0.60 5.84 -8.53
N ARG A 40 0.68 6.18 -8.37
CA ARG A 40 1.41 5.93 -7.13
C ARG A 40 0.81 6.74 -5.98
N ALA A 41 0.20 6.06 -5.01
CA ALA A 41 -0.40 6.68 -3.83
C ALA A 41 0.62 7.13 -2.79
N TYR A 42 1.65 6.31 -2.58
CA TYR A 42 2.55 6.43 -1.44
C TYR A 42 3.99 6.27 -1.91
N TYR A 43 4.94 7.00 -1.33
CA TYR A 43 6.31 7.02 -1.86
C TYR A 43 7.19 5.85 -1.38
N VAL A 44 6.58 4.73 -0.98
CA VAL A 44 7.28 3.49 -0.60
C VAL A 44 7.10 2.44 -1.69
N ASP A 45 8.14 2.24 -2.52
CA ASP A 45 8.06 1.46 -3.77
C ASP A 45 7.51 0.04 -3.57
N TRP A 46 7.90 -0.64 -2.49
CA TRP A 46 7.48 -2.00 -2.23
C TRP A 46 5.99 -2.14 -1.85
N MET A 47 5.34 -1.06 -1.43
CA MET A 47 3.92 -1.08 -1.06
C MET A 47 2.98 -0.79 -2.23
N ASN A 48 3.50 -0.17 -3.30
CA ASN A 48 2.67 0.41 -4.35
C ASN A 48 2.55 -0.53 -5.54
N VAL A 49 1.31 -0.86 -5.90
CA VAL A 49 1.02 -1.51 -7.17
C VAL A 49 1.36 -0.53 -8.30
N LYS A 50 2.16 -1.00 -9.24
CA LYS A 50 2.52 -0.30 -10.47
C LYS A 50 1.54 -0.66 -11.59
N ALA A 51 1.27 -1.94 -11.75
CA ALA A 51 0.40 -2.44 -12.79
C ALA A 51 -0.14 -3.84 -12.45
N VAL A 52 -1.32 -4.15 -12.97
CA VAL A 52 -1.87 -5.50 -13.01
C VAL A 52 -2.01 -5.87 -14.47
N TYR A 53 -1.56 -7.07 -14.81
CA TYR A 53 -1.66 -7.64 -16.13
C TYR A 53 -2.35 -8.99 -16.09
N MET A 54 -2.93 -9.40 -17.21
CA MET A 54 -3.52 -10.71 -17.36
C MET A 54 -3.08 -11.42 -18.62
N LYS A 55 -2.95 -12.75 -18.57
CA LYS A 55 -2.58 -13.59 -19.71
C LYS A 55 -3.46 -14.83 -19.75
N GLU A 56 -3.97 -15.15 -20.94
CA GLU A 56 -4.54 -16.44 -21.24
C GLU A 56 -3.50 -17.35 -21.90
N ASP A 57 -3.36 -18.58 -21.42
CA ASP A 57 -2.42 -19.55 -21.97
C ASP A 57 -2.99 -20.96 -21.82
N GLY A 58 -3.57 -21.46 -22.92
CA GLY A 58 -4.37 -22.69 -22.92
C GLY A 58 -5.55 -22.62 -21.95
N GLU A 59 -5.61 -23.57 -21.03
CA GLU A 59 -6.67 -23.72 -20.02
C GLU A 59 -6.48 -22.83 -18.79
N LYS A 60 -5.43 -21.98 -18.76
CA LYS A 60 -5.09 -21.17 -17.59
C LYS A 60 -5.31 -19.68 -17.84
N LEU A 61 -5.71 -19.00 -16.77
CA LEU A 61 -5.77 -17.56 -16.68
C LEU A 61 -4.75 -17.09 -15.62
N TYR A 62 -3.81 -16.25 -16.00
CA TYR A 62 -2.72 -15.76 -15.15
C TYR A 62 -2.94 -14.30 -14.79
N PHE A 63 -2.86 -13.97 -13.50
CA PHE A 63 -2.83 -12.60 -12.98
C PHE A 63 -1.41 -12.27 -12.54
N TYR A 64 -0.86 -11.18 -13.08
CA TYR A 64 0.47 -10.67 -12.75
C TYR A 64 0.34 -9.28 -12.12
N ILE A 65 0.65 -9.16 -10.84
CA ILE A 65 0.58 -7.91 -10.07
C ILE A 65 2.00 -7.39 -9.89
N GLU A 66 2.35 -6.31 -10.56
CA GLU A 66 3.65 -5.64 -10.50
C GLU A 66 3.62 -4.49 -9.48
N TYR A 67 4.69 -4.38 -8.70
CA TYR A 67 4.95 -3.33 -7.72
C TYR A 67 6.12 -2.46 -8.17
N TYR A 68 6.20 -1.22 -7.68
CA TYR A 68 7.32 -0.33 -7.98
C TYR A 68 8.66 -0.83 -7.40
N GLY A 69 8.63 -1.64 -6.32
CA GLY A 69 9.83 -2.18 -5.68
C GLY A 69 9.65 -3.62 -5.20
N ALA A 70 10.76 -4.27 -4.85
CA ALA A 70 10.76 -5.59 -4.23
C ALA A 70 10.28 -5.53 -2.78
N ILE A 71 9.54 -6.55 -2.32
CA ILE A 71 9.20 -6.67 -0.90
C ILE A 71 10.49 -6.93 -0.08
N PRO A 72 10.70 -6.28 1.07
CA PRO A 72 11.85 -6.57 1.94
C PRO A 72 11.87 -8.04 2.35
N SER A 73 13.06 -8.66 2.40
CA SER A 73 13.23 -10.09 2.70
C SER A 73 13.13 -10.39 4.21
N SER A 74 11.96 -10.17 4.79
CA SER A 74 11.66 -10.44 6.20
C SER A 74 10.21 -10.93 6.35
N GLY A 75 9.97 -11.81 7.33
CA GLY A 75 8.65 -12.32 7.68
C GLY A 75 7.70 -11.26 8.25
N GLU A 76 8.23 -10.10 8.62
CA GLU A 76 7.43 -8.96 9.11
C GLU A 76 6.64 -8.28 8.00
N TYR A 77 7.13 -8.34 6.76
CA TYR A 77 6.51 -7.70 5.61
C TYR A 77 5.62 -8.69 4.89
N TYR A 78 4.49 -8.23 4.38
CA TYR A 78 3.61 -9.06 3.58
C TYR A 78 2.95 -8.29 2.45
N ARG A 79 2.52 -9.03 1.44
CA ARG A 79 1.63 -8.59 0.37
C ARG A 79 0.48 -9.57 0.23
N GLY A 80 -0.61 -9.10 -0.31
CA GLY A 80 -1.70 -9.97 -0.70
C GLY A 80 -2.62 -9.33 -1.72
N ALA A 81 -3.52 -10.16 -2.23
CA ALA A 81 -4.56 -9.75 -3.15
C ALA A 81 -5.83 -10.58 -2.94
N LEU A 82 -6.97 -9.93 -3.13
CA LEU A 82 -8.27 -10.53 -3.36
C LEU A 82 -8.67 -10.19 -4.78
N ILE A 83 -9.00 -11.20 -5.59
CA ILE A 83 -9.48 -11.02 -6.96
C ILE A 83 -10.87 -11.64 -7.02
N TYR A 84 -11.90 -10.82 -6.95
CA TYR A 84 -13.30 -11.22 -7.13
C TYR A 84 -13.58 -11.34 -8.62
N ILE A 85 -14.22 -12.43 -9.03
CA ILE A 85 -14.43 -12.79 -10.44
C ILE A 85 -15.92 -13.05 -10.63
N ASP A 86 -16.54 -12.26 -11.51
CA ASP A 86 -17.86 -12.48 -12.08
C ASP A 86 -17.66 -13.21 -13.42
N ALA A 87 -17.95 -14.50 -13.41
CA ALA A 87 -17.61 -15.40 -14.52
C ALA A 87 -18.67 -15.42 -15.60
N ASP A 88 -19.93 -15.18 -15.22
CA ASP A 88 -21.06 -15.09 -16.13
C ASP A 88 -21.38 -13.66 -16.61
N ARG A 89 -20.69 -12.67 -16.03
CA ARG A 89 -20.81 -11.23 -16.29
C ARG A 89 -22.22 -10.71 -16.00
N ASN A 90 -22.87 -11.31 -15.01
CA ASN A 90 -24.19 -10.90 -14.56
C ASN A 90 -24.09 -10.32 -13.15
N PRO A 91 -24.20 -8.99 -12.98
CA PRO A 91 -24.04 -8.33 -11.68
C PRO A 91 -25.21 -8.60 -10.70
N ARG A 92 -26.07 -9.58 -11.00
CA ARG A 92 -27.21 -10.01 -10.18
C ARG A 92 -27.06 -11.43 -9.63
N THR A 93 -26.03 -12.16 -10.03
CA THR A 93 -25.65 -13.49 -9.52
C THR A 93 -24.41 -13.34 -8.65
N GLY A 94 -24.07 -14.35 -7.84
CA GLY A 94 -22.87 -14.27 -6.99
C GLY A 94 -23.03 -13.41 -5.74
N GLU A 95 -21.91 -13.14 -5.06
CA GLU A 95 -21.86 -12.15 -3.99
C GLU A 95 -22.04 -10.75 -4.60
N ILE A 96 -23.14 -10.09 -4.24
CA ILE A 96 -23.39 -8.69 -4.57
C ILE A 96 -22.46 -7.84 -3.70
N ASN A 97 -21.25 -7.61 -4.20
CA ASN A 97 -20.32 -6.70 -3.56
C ASN A 97 -20.60 -5.29 -4.04
N GLU A 98 -20.99 -4.43 -3.11
CA GLU A 98 -20.82 -2.99 -3.31
C GLU A 98 -19.32 -2.73 -3.44
N ILE A 99 -18.90 -2.36 -4.65
CA ILE A 99 -17.51 -2.03 -4.93
C ILE A 99 -17.21 -0.76 -4.11
N ARG A 100 -16.48 -0.95 -3.00
CA ARG A 100 -16.13 0.13 -2.08
C ARG A 100 -15.45 1.27 -2.84
N GLY A 101 -16.15 2.40 -2.98
CA GLY A 101 -15.64 3.61 -3.61
C GLY A 101 -16.14 3.90 -5.03
N GLU A 102 -16.93 3.01 -5.65
CA GLU A 102 -17.57 3.27 -6.94
C GLU A 102 -19.10 3.38 -6.79
N PRO A 103 -19.71 4.58 -6.90
CA PRO A 103 -21.15 4.74 -6.83
C PRO A 103 -21.87 3.91 -7.90
N GLY A 104 -22.62 2.89 -7.48
CA GLY A 104 -23.37 2.00 -8.36
C GLY A 104 -22.56 0.86 -8.98
N GLY A 105 -21.30 0.68 -8.59
CA GLY A 105 -20.50 -0.48 -8.96
C GLY A 105 -20.95 -1.71 -8.16
N VAL A 106 -21.68 -2.60 -8.82
CA VAL A 106 -22.04 -3.91 -8.27
C VAL A 106 -21.32 -4.96 -9.10
N LEU A 107 -20.52 -5.80 -8.45
CA LEU A 107 -19.97 -7.00 -9.05
C LEU A 107 -20.77 -8.21 -8.55
N GLY A 108 -21.20 -9.08 -9.46
CA GLY A 108 -21.82 -10.35 -9.13
C GLY A 108 -20.77 -11.45 -8.95
N ALA A 109 -19.97 -11.38 -7.89
CA ALA A 109 -18.78 -12.22 -7.80
C ALA A 109 -19.14 -13.70 -7.54
N ASP A 110 -18.93 -14.56 -8.53
CA ASP A 110 -19.12 -16.01 -8.41
C ASP A 110 -17.95 -16.69 -7.69
N TYR A 111 -16.76 -16.12 -7.84
CA TYR A 111 -15.51 -16.65 -7.31
C TYR A 111 -14.67 -15.54 -6.69
N PHE A 112 -13.77 -15.90 -5.77
CA PHE A 112 -12.63 -15.04 -5.49
C PHE A 112 -11.36 -15.83 -5.25
N ILE A 113 -10.24 -15.24 -5.65
CA ILE A 113 -8.90 -15.72 -5.35
C ILE A 113 -8.38 -14.93 -4.15
N HIS A 114 -7.95 -15.62 -3.09
CA HIS A 114 -7.22 -15.02 -1.97
C HIS A 114 -5.76 -15.43 -2.02
N PHE A 115 -4.89 -14.43 -1.99
CA PHE A 115 -3.47 -14.60 -2.00
C PHE A 115 -2.80 -13.78 -0.88
N ARG A 116 -1.84 -14.38 -0.15
CA ARG A 116 -0.99 -13.73 0.84
C ARG A 116 0.43 -14.29 0.77
N LEU A 117 1.44 -13.43 0.92
CA LEU A 117 2.87 -13.76 0.93
C LEU A 117 3.62 -12.90 1.94
N SER A 118 4.49 -13.49 2.75
CA SER A 118 5.50 -12.77 3.53
C SER A 118 6.79 -12.50 2.73
N GLY A 119 7.54 -11.48 3.11
CA GLY A 119 8.76 -11.07 2.40
C GLY A 119 9.89 -12.10 2.40
N ASP A 120 9.92 -12.97 3.41
CA ASP A 120 10.80 -14.14 3.51
C ASP A 120 10.16 -15.45 3.02
N SER A 121 8.95 -15.38 2.47
CA SER A 121 8.06 -16.49 2.06
C SER A 121 7.84 -17.61 3.10
N SER A 122 8.09 -17.35 4.38
CA SER A 122 7.71 -18.26 5.47
C SER A 122 6.20 -18.46 5.55
N ILE A 123 5.42 -17.45 5.11
CA ILE A 123 3.98 -17.50 4.98
C ILE A 123 3.64 -17.30 3.50
N TRP A 124 3.01 -18.30 2.90
CA TRP A 124 2.32 -18.11 1.63
C TRP A 124 1.01 -18.88 1.66
N LYS A 125 -0.05 -18.27 1.12
CA LYS A 125 -1.35 -18.91 0.93
C LYS A 125 -1.96 -18.40 -0.35
N ALA A 126 -2.48 -19.30 -1.16
CA ALA A 126 -3.20 -18.99 -2.37
C ALA A 126 -4.36 -19.97 -2.50
N SER A 127 -5.60 -19.47 -2.56
CA SER A 127 -6.77 -20.32 -2.66
C SER A 127 -7.87 -19.68 -3.49
N LEU A 128 -8.70 -20.55 -4.08
CA LEU A 128 -9.93 -20.21 -4.76
C LEU A 128 -11.11 -20.50 -3.83
N SER A 129 -12.06 -19.58 -3.79
CA SER A 129 -13.35 -19.74 -3.11
C SER A 129 -14.48 -19.54 -4.13
N LYS A 130 -15.65 -20.10 -3.86
CA LYS A 130 -16.83 -20.01 -4.72
C LYS A 130 -18.04 -19.53 -3.93
N TRP A 131 -18.85 -18.67 -4.52
CA TRP A 131 -20.09 -18.22 -3.92
C TRP A 131 -21.15 -19.31 -4.03
N ASN A 132 -21.91 -19.49 -2.95
CA ASN A 132 -22.99 -20.46 -2.87
C ASN A 132 -24.32 -19.72 -2.74
N ASP A 133 -25.05 -19.61 -3.85
CA ASP A 133 -26.36 -18.92 -3.91
C ASP A 133 -27.41 -19.52 -2.98
N THR A 134 -27.26 -20.80 -2.58
CA THR A 134 -28.24 -21.44 -1.68
C THR A 134 -28.03 -21.04 -0.23
N SER A 135 -26.77 -20.88 0.21
CA SER A 135 -26.45 -20.45 1.57
C SER A 135 -26.18 -18.96 1.70
N GLU A 136 -26.15 -18.22 0.58
CA GLU A 136 -25.76 -16.81 0.51
C GLU A 136 -24.42 -16.58 1.24
N ASN A 137 -23.45 -17.46 0.98
CA ASN A 137 -22.14 -17.42 1.63
C ASN A 137 -21.04 -18.01 0.72
N TRP A 138 -19.79 -17.74 1.06
CA TRP A 138 -18.62 -18.28 0.38
C TRP A 138 -18.28 -19.69 0.86
N ASP A 139 -18.16 -20.62 -0.09
CA ASP A 139 -17.45 -21.87 0.08
C ASP A 139 -15.94 -21.59 -0.01
N TYR A 140 -15.30 -21.40 1.15
CA TYR A 140 -13.91 -20.98 1.24
C TYR A 140 -12.92 -22.10 0.89
N ASN A 141 -11.86 -21.75 0.17
CA ASN A 141 -10.73 -22.63 -0.14
C ASN A 141 -11.12 -23.94 -0.84
N ILE A 142 -12.06 -23.88 -1.80
CA ILE A 142 -12.46 -25.04 -2.63
C ILE A 142 -11.29 -25.63 -3.44
N LYS A 143 -10.23 -24.84 -3.67
CA LYS A 143 -9.00 -25.27 -4.32
C LYS A 143 -7.80 -24.47 -3.82
N GLU A 144 -6.70 -25.14 -3.52
CA GLU A 144 -5.40 -24.50 -3.31
C GLU A 144 -4.75 -24.17 -4.65
N LEU A 145 -4.19 -22.97 -4.75
CA LEU A 145 -3.50 -22.48 -5.95
C LEU A 145 -1.99 -22.46 -5.71
N THR A 146 -1.20 -22.60 -6.77
CA THR A 146 0.27 -22.55 -6.68
C THR A 146 0.78 -21.26 -7.31
N PRO A 147 1.19 -20.26 -6.52
CA PRO A 147 1.73 -19.02 -7.05
C PRO A 147 3.13 -19.26 -7.65
N ASN A 148 3.46 -18.58 -8.73
CA ASN A 148 4.79 -18.61 -9.34
C ASN A 148 5.59 -17.39 -8.88
N MET A 149 6.45 -17.57 -7.87
CA MET A 149 7.11 -16.44 -7.21
C MET A 149 8.58 -16.68 -6.95
N ARG A 150 9.33 -15.58 -6.97
CA ARG A 150 10.71 -15.51 -6.51
C ARG A 150 10.78 -14.61 -5.28
N TYR A 151 11.53 -15.05 -4.27
CA TYR A 151 11.86 -14.27 -3.09
C TYR A 151 12.39 -12.88 -3.48
N GLY A 152 11.93 -11.84 -2.80
CA GLY A 152 12.35 -10.46 -3.07
C GLY A 152 12.00 -9.96 -4.47
N SER A 153 10.97 -10.51 -5.12
CA SER A 153 10.48 -10.00 -6.40
C SER A 153 9.60 -8.76 -6.20
N ASN A 154 9.54 -7.94 -7.25
CA ASN A 154 8.64 -6.81 -7.35
C ASN A 154 7.30 -7.20 -7.99
N TYR A 155 6.96 -8.49 -8.06
CA TYR A 155 5.71 -8.93 -8.65
C TYR A 155 5.15 -10.16 -7.94
N MET A 156 3.87 -10.44 -8.18
CA MET A 156 3.18 -11.65 -7.76
C MET A 156 2.48 -12.23 -8.99
N GLU A 157 2.66 -13.52 -9.25
CA GLU A 157 1.98 -14.22 -10.33
C GLU A 157 1.18 -15.39 -9.77
N ILE A 158 -0.12 -15.40 -10.07
CA ILE A 158 -1.03 -16.49 -9.72
C ILE A 158 -1.83 -16.88 -10.95
N TRP A 159 -2.21 -18.15 -11.04
CA TRP A 159 -3.05 -18.64 -12.12
C TRP A 159 -4.17 -19.52 -11.57
N VAL A 160 -5.26 -19.58 -12.34
CA VAL A 160 -6.40 -20.43 -12.09
C VAL A 160 -6.76 -21.17 -13.38
N ASP A 161 -7.26 -22.41 -13.26
CA ASP A 161 -7.77 -23.12 -14.43
C ASP A 161 -9.12 -22.51 -14.81
N LYS A 162 -9.28 -22.17 -16.09
CA LYS A 162 -10.50 -21.58 -16.66
C LYS A 162 -11.76 -22.39 -16.32
N ARG A 163 -11.63 -23.71 -16.25
CA ARG A 163 -12.73 -24.63 -15.91
C ARG A 163 -13.20 -24.52 -14.47
N ASP A 164 -12.33 -24.15 -13.53
CA ASP A 164 -12.71 -24.06 -12.12
C ASP A 164 -13.60 -22.84 -11.85
N ILE A 165 -13.37 -21.77 -12.59
CA ILE A 165 -14.07 -20.50 -12.47
C ILE A 165 -15.19 -20.33 -13.51
N GLY A 166 -15.53 -21.38 -14.27
CA GLY A 166 -16.57 -21.27 -15.30
C GLY A 166 -16.27 -20.26 -16.41
N TYR A 167 -14.99 -19.98 -16.69
CA TYR A 167 -14.58 -18.98 -17.69
C TYR A 167 -15.20 -19.28 -19.06
N THR A 168 -15.84 -18.26 -19.66
CA THR A 168 -16.51 -18.39 -20.96
C THR A 168 -15.79 -17.59 -22.05
N GLN A 169 -16.21 -17.76 -23.30
CA GLN A 169 -15.70 -16.95 -24.43
C GLN A 169 -16.11 -15.47 -24.32
N ASN A 170 -17.08 -15.13 -23.48
CA ASN A 170 -17.51 -13.75 -23.26
C ASN A 170 -16.59 -12.98 -22.29
N GLY A 171 -15.56 -13.65 -21.76
CA GLY A 171 -14.63 -13.09 -20.79
C GLY A 171 -15.15 -13.17 -19.36
N ILE A 172 -14.61 -12.31 -18.51
CA ILE A 172 -14.97 -12.14 -17.09
C ILE A 172 -14.96 -10.66 -16.73
N ASP A 173 -15.74 -10.30 -15.73
CA ASP A 173 -15.58 -9.04 -15.01
C ASP A 173 -14.93 -9.34 -13.65
N PHE A 174 -14.09 -8.44 -13.14
CA PHE A 174 -13.40 -8.71 -11.89
C PHE A 174 -13.07 -7.44 -11.13
N TYR A 175 -12.99 -7.58 -9.82
CA TYR A 175 -12.58 -6.54 -8.89
C TYR A 175 -11.36 -7.03 -8.13
N ILE A 176 -10.29 -6.24 -8.17
CA ILE A 176 -9.06 -6.56 -7.46
C ILE A 176 -8.90 -5.63 -6.26
N VAL A 177 -8.56 -6.22 -5.12
CA VAL A 177 -8.05 -5.52 -3.94
C VAL A 177 -6.65 -6.04 -3.68
N THR A 178 -5.67 -5.16 -3.51
CA THR A 178 -4.31 -5.53 -3.15
C THR A 178 -3.93 -4.82 -1.87
N TRP A 179 -3.14 -5.47 -1.03
CA TRP A 179 -2.56 -4.85 0.15
C TRP A 179 -1.09 -5.19 0.26
N SER A 180 -0.33 -4.26 0.82
CA SER A 180 1.05 -4.45 1.25
C SER A 180 1.18 -3.91 2.65
N GLY A 181 1.80 -4.65 3.56
CA GLY A 181 1.88 -4.21 4.94
C GLY A 181 3.04 -4.83 5.70
N VAL A 182 3.10 -4.46 6.98
CA VAL A 182 4.12 -4.86 7.92
C VAL A 182 3.51 -4.99 9.31
N ASN A 183 3.99 -5.94 10.11
CA ASN A 183 3.64 -5.99 11.54
C ASN A 183 4.28 -4.78 12.24
N ALA A 184 3.44 -3.87 12.72
CA ALA A 184 3.87 -2.57 13.20
C ALA A 184 4.51 -2.63 14.60
N ILE A 185 4.07 -3.62 15.39
CA ILE A 185 4.48 -3.83 16.78
C ILE A 185 4.87 -5.30 16.98
N PRO A 186 5.99 -5.60 17.68
CA PRO A 186 6.18 -6.94 18.22
C PRO A 186 5.16 -7.11 19.35
N GLY A 187 4.26 -8.09 19.26
CA GLY A 187 3.20 -8.31 20.25
C GLY A 187 3.71 -8.15 21.69
N ALA A 188 2.97 -7.41 22.51
CA ALA A 188 3.41 -6.99 23.83
C ALA A 188 2.36 -7.27 24.90
N ASP A 189 2.75 -8.08 25.89
CA ASP A 189 1.98 -8.31 27.12
C ASP A 189 2.34 -7.21 28.12
N LEU A 190 1.37 -6.37 28.45
CA LEU A 190 1.50 -5.21 29.31
C LEU A 190 0.53 -5.31 30.49
N SER A 191 0.80 -4.53 31.53
CA SER A 191 -0.10 -4.41 32.68
C SER A 191 -0.23 -2.97 33.10
N TYR A 192 -1.46 -2.52 33.38
CA TYR A 192 -1.75 -1.15 33.79
C TYR A 192 -2.66 -1.12 35.00
N THR A 193 -2.35 -0.29 36.00
CA THR A 193 -3.24 -0.05 37.14
C THR A 193 -4.02 1.24 36.94
N ILE A 194 -5.35 1.17 36.94
CA ILE A 194 -6.22 2.33 36.81
C ILE A 194 -5.94 3.31 37.95
N GLY A 195 -5.64 4.56 37.60
CA GLY A 195 -5.23 5.60 38.54
C GLY A 195 -3.72 5.71 38.76
N SER A 196 -2.89 4.88 38.12
CA SER A 196 -1.43 5.00 38.20
C SER A 196 -0.87 6.19 37.42
N SER A 197 -1.56 6.63 36.36
CA SER A 197 -1.24 7.82 35.56
C SER A 197 -2.52 8.60 35.25
N ILE A 198 -2.92 9.49 36.17
CA ILE A 198 -4.19 10.23 36.06
C ILE A 198 -4.01 11.48 35.19
N LYS A 199 -4.65 11.50 34.02
CA LYS A 199 -4.67 12.66 33.13
C LYS A 199 -5.86 12.64 32.18
N LYS A 200 -6.47 13.81 31.97
CA LYS A 200 -7.42 14.02 30.89
C LYS A 200 -6.67 14.39 29.62
N ILE A 201 -6.80 13.57 28.59
CA ILE A 201 -6.14 13.74 27.30
C ILE A 201 -7.18 14.20 26.28
N LYS A 202 -6.80 15.16 25.44
CA LYS A 202 -7.60 15.54 24.27
C LYS A 202 -7.12 14.67 23.10
N ILE A 203 -8.07 14.03 22.42
CA ILE A 203 -7.75 13.16 21.28
C ILE A 203 -7.61 14.02 20.02
N ASP A 204 -6.40 14.47 19.73
CA ASP A 204 -6.08 15.24 18.52
C ASP A 204 -4.71 14.89 17.89
N GLY A 205 -4.01 13.87 18.42
CA GLY A 205 -2.72 13.43 17.89
C GLY A 205 -1.54 14.35 18.27
N ASP A 206 -1.71 15.25 19.24
CA ASP A 206 -0.65 16.09 19.82
C ASP A 206 -0.03 15.43 21.08
N PRO A 207 1.26 15.04 21.02
CA PRO A 207 1.94 14.42 22.16
C PRO A 207 2.09 15.34 23.39
N SER A 208 1.88 16.65 23.26
CA SER A 208 1.98 17.60 24.37
C SER A 208 0.90 17.39 25.44
N ASP A 209 -0.28 16.89 25.05
CA ASP A 209 -1.37 16.57 25.96
C ASP A 209 -1.01 15.46 26.96
N TRP A 210 0.01 14.65 26.66
CA TRP A 210 0.52 13.60 27.54
C TRP A 210 1.51 14.11 28.58
N GLY A 211 2.19 15.24 28.33
CA GLY A 211 3.14 15.85 29.27
C GLY A 211 4.31 14.93 29.60
N SER A 212 4.57 14.67 30.88
CA SER A 212 5.70 13.87 31.36
C SER A 212 5.35 12.41 31.68
N ILE A 213 4.24 11.88 31.14
CA ILE A 213 3.87 10.48 31.33
C ILE A 213 4.93 9.60 30.67
N SER A 214 5.51 8.67 31.43
CA SER A 214 6.46 7.70 30.91
C SER A 214 5.76 6.64 30.05
N PRO A 215 6.43 6.10 29.01
CA PRO A 215 5.86 4.99 28.24
C PRO A 215 5.68 3.76 29.13
N LEU A 216 4.60 3.02 28.89
CA LEU A 216 4.39 1.72 29.51
C LEU A 216 5.39 0.70 28.96
N VAL A 217 5.71 0.80 27.67
CA VAL A 217 6.77 0.01 27.02
C VAL A 217 7.47 0.82 25.93
N THR A 218 8.76 0.55 25.73
CA THR A 218 9.55 1.06 24.60
C THR A 218 10.24 -0.11 23.92
N PHE A 219 10.10 -0.19 22.60
CA PHE A 219 10.65 -1.25 21.79
C PHE A 219 12.03 -0.88 21.23
N PRO A 220 12.94 -1.85 21.04
CA PRO A 220 14.15 -1.63 20.26
C PRO A 220 13.83 -1.43 18.76
N PRO A 221 14.70 -0.75 18.00
CA PRO A 221 14.47 -0.57 16.56
C PRO A 221 14.60 -1.88 15.78
N ARG A 222 13.62 -2.15 14.92
CA ARG A 222 13.57 -3.23 13.93
C ARG A 222 13.92 -2.76 12.52
N TYR A 223 14.03 -1.44 12.31
CA TYR A 223 14.35 -0.81 11.04
C TYR A 223 13.30 -1.10 9.95
N ILE A 224 12.03 -0.94 10.31
CA ILE A 224 10.94 -1.07 9.35
C ILE A 224 10.93 0.13 8.40
N ASP A 225 10.74 -0.13 7.11
CA ASP A 225 10.62 0.90 6.07
C ASP A 225 9.19 0.90 5.49
N PRO A 226 8.42 1.98 5.67
CA PRO A 226 8.80 3.27 6.24
C PRO A 226 8.76 3.26 7.78
N PRO A 227 9.58 4.10 8.46
CA PRO A 227 9.70 4.09 9.93
C PRO A 227 8.41 4.51 10.65
N GLU A 228 7.49 5.19 9.97
CA GLU A 228 6.18 5.53 10.54
C GLU A 228 5.26 4.33 10.78
N LEU A 229 5.57 3.16 10.21
CA LEU A 229 4.85 1.92 10.48
C LEU A 229 5.53 1.11 11.60
N GLU A 230 6.63 1.60 12.19
CA GLU A 230 7.27 0.96 13.32
C GLU A 230 6.87 1.62 14.64
N VAL A 231 6.16 0.89 15.50
CA VAL A 231 5.86 1.36 16.85
C VAL A 231 7.16 1.40 17.67
N SER A 232 7.42 2.56 18.29
CA SER A 232 8.55 2.76 19.19
C SER A 232 8.17 2.63 20.65
N SER A 233 6.99 3.13 21.04
CA SER A 233 6.56 3.17 22.43
C SER A 233 5.05 3.19 22.55
N ILE A 234 4.54 2.65 23.65
CA ILE A 234 3.12 2.72 24.01
C ILE A 234 2.99 3.39 25.36
N TYR A 235 1.99 4.24 25.49
CA TYR A 235 1.63 4.98 26.69
C TYR A 235 0.18 4.69 27.04
N VAL A 236 -0.09 4.58 28.34
CA VAL A 236 -1.45 4.42 28.87
C VAL A 236 -1.65 5.41 30.00
N ALA A 237 -2.79 6.06 30.01
CA ALA A 237 -3.24 6.97 31.05
C ALA A 237 -4.75 6.79 31.25
N ASN A 238 -5.30 7.31 32.35
CA ASN A 238 -6.74 7.37 32.51
C ASN A 238 -7.18 8.65 33.23
N ASP A 239 -8.42 9.05 33.06
CA ASP A 239 -9.10 9.93 34.00
C ASP A 239 -10.22 9.14 34.71
N ASP A 240 -11.21 9.82 35.27
CA ASP A 240 -12.34 9.19 35.95
C ASP A 240 -13.33 8.52 34.97
N GLU A 241 -13.24 8.84 33.67
CA GLU A 241 -14.21 8.44 32.66
C GLU A 241 -13.61 7.53 31.58
N ASN A 242 -12.34 7.71 31.23
CA ASN A 242 -11.72 7.12 30.05
C ASN A 242 -10.34 6.52 30.34
N LEU A 243 -10.04 5.42 29.65
CA LEU A 243 -8.70 4.90 29.43
C LEU A 243 -8.18 5.46 28.10
N TYR A 244 -6.96 6.00 28.10
CA TYR A 244 -6.32 6.61 26.95
C TYR A 244 -5.10 5.81 26.52
N PHE A 245 -4.90 5.69 25.22
CA PHE A 245 -3.75 5.06 24.60
C PHE A 245 -3.04 6.06 23.69
N ARG A 246 -1.71 6.09 23.76
CA ARG A 246 -0.85 6.76 22.79
C ARG A 246 0.16 5.78 22.27
N ILE A 247 0.32 5.78 20.96
CA ILE A 247 1.24 4.91 20.24
C ILE A 247 2.18 5.81 19.44
N ASP A 248 3.44 5.81 19.84
CA ASP A 248 4.50 6.52 19.15
C ASP A 248 5.09 5.59 18.09
N THR A 249 5.40 6.15 16.93
CA THR A 249 6.12 5.46 15.87
C THR A 249 7.47 6.13 15.59
N ARG A 250 8.38 5.40 14.94
CA ARG A 250 9.75 5.90 14.68
C ARG A 250 9.81 6.99 13.63
N GLY A 251 8.79 7.07 12.77
CA GLY A 251 8.61 8.14 11.80
C GLY A 251 7.30 8.86 12.06
N LYS A 252 7.25 10.15 11.72
CA LYS A 252 6.01 10.92 11.81
C LYS A 252 4.90 10.28 10.96
N PRO A 253 3.69 10.03 11.51
CA PRO A 253 2.59 9.48 10.75
C PRO A 253 2.22 10.32 9.51
N THR A 254 2.20 9.67 8.35
CA THR A 254 1.62 10.21 7.12
C THR A 254 0.12 10.30 7.31
N THR A 255 -0.43 11.51 7.21
CA THR A 255 -1.88 11.77 7.38
C THR A 255 -2.67 11.75 6.07
N ARG A 256 -1.98 11.81 4.92
CA ARG A 256 -2.60 11.81 3.57
C ARG A 256 -1.73 11.08 2.55
N VAL A 257 -2.38 10.39 1.63
CA VAL A 257 -1.76 9.72 0.47
C VAL A 257 -2.48 10.14 -0.82
N ASN A 258 -1.80 10.01 -1.96
CA ASN A 258 -2.33 10.48 -3.26
C ASN A 258 -3.39 9.55 -3.88
N GLY A 259 -3.58 8.36 -3.31
CA GLY A 259 -4.54 7.35 -3.76
C GLY A 259 -4.63 6.20 -2.76
N GLY A 260 -5.57 5.27 -2.94
CA GLY A 260 -5.73 4.15 -2.02
C GLY A 260 -5.95 4.57 -0.56
N LYS A 261 -5.61 3.66 0.37
CA LYS A 261 -5.74 3.88 1.82
C LYS A 261 -4.52 3.32 2.55
N LEU A 262 -3.84 4.16 3.32
CA LEU A 262 -2.73 3.73 4.19
C LEU A 262 -3.25 3.57 5.62
N TYR A 263 -3.47 2.32 5.98
CA TYR A 263 -4.01 1.91 7.26
C TYR A 263 -2.92 1.67 8.31
N ARG A 264 -3.23 2.00 9.55
CA ARG A 264 -2.57 1.50 10.75
C ARG A 264 -3.67 1.01 11.67
N TYR A 265 -3.66 -0.27 12.00
CA TYR A 265 -4.60 -0.80 12.98
C TYR A 265 -3.86 -1.34 14.18
N PHE A 266 -4.54 -1.24 15.32
CA PHE A 266 -4.12 -1.78 16.58
C PHE A 266 -5.28 -2.56 17.19
N PHE A 267 -5.01 -3.83 17.50
CA PHE A 267 -5.91 -4.65 18.30
C PHE A 267 -5.42 -4.62 19.73
N VAL A 268 -6.28 -4.21 20.66
CA VAL A 268 -5.96 -4.19 22.09
C VAL A 268 -6.92 -5.10 22.84
N ASP A 269 -6.40 -6.22 23.30
CA ASP A 269 -7.12 -7.18 24.12
C ASP A 269 -6.94 -6.82 25.60
N LEU A 270 -8.05 -6.64 26.30
CA LEU A 270 -8.07 -6.27 27.72
C LEU A 270 -8.56 -7.44 28.56
N ASP A 271 -7.67 -7.94 29.40
CA ASP A 271 -7.97 -8.85 30.50
C ASP A 271 -8.25 -8.01 31.75
N THR A 272 -9.53 -7.89 32.08
CA THR A 272 -10.00 -6.96 33.10
C THR A 272 -9.99 -7.57 34.49
N ASP A 273 -10.00 -8.89 34.61
CA ASP A 273 -9.96 -9.60 35.90
C ASP A 273 -8.63 -10.34 36.18
N ASN A 274 -7.69 -10.32 35.22
CA ASN A 274 -6.40 -11.04 35.22
C ASN A 274 -6.57 -12.54 35.46
N ASN A 275 -7.52 -13.15 34.75
CA ASN A 275 -7.81 -14.57 34.88
C ASN A 275 -7.85 -15.26 33.51
N ASP A 276 -6.77 -15.97 33.20
CA ASP A 276 -6.63 -16.77 31.97
C ASP A 276 -7.72 -17.84 31.75
N ASN A 277 -8.58 -18.10 32.75
CA ASN A 277 -9.70 -19.03 32.65
C ASN A 277 -11.02 -18.38 32.21
N THR A 278 -11.12 -17.05 32.20
CA THR A 278 -12.25 -16.28 31.67
C THR A 278 -11.93 -15.78 30.26
N GLY A 279 -12.89 -15.08 29.64
CA GLY A 279 -12.73 -14.45 28.32
C GLY A 279 -12.16 -15.31 27.18
N HIS A 280 -11.38 -14.67 26.31
CA HIS A 280 -10.83 -15.26 25.09
C HIS A 280 -9.44 -15.87 25.33
N LYS A 281 -9.38 -17.20 25.29
CA LYS A 281 -8.20 -17.97 25.69
C LYS A 281 -6.93 -17.74 24.86
N TRP A 282 -7.03 -17.32 23.61
CA TRP A 282 -5.84 -17.03 22.80
C TRP A 282 -5.12 -15.76 23.23
N PHE A 283 -5.79 -14.89 23.99
CA PHE A 283 -5.29 -13.59 24.41
C PHE A 283 -5.30 -13.49 25.93
N GLY A 284 -4.81 -14.54 26.60
CA GLY A 284 -4.64 -14.55 28.05
C GLY A 284 -5.95 -14.46 28.85
N GLY A 285 -7.10 -14.75 28.25
CA GLY A 285 -8.39 -14.65 28.93
C GLY A 285 -9.06 -13.27 28.82
N ALA A 286 -8.62 -12.41 27.90
CA ALA A 286 -9.23 -11.09 27.69
C ALA A 286 -10.76 -11.11 27.57
N GLU A 287 -11.44 -10.18 28.25
CA GLU A 287 -12.90 -10.00 28.15
C GLU A 287 -13.29 -9.11 26.96
N PHE A 288 -12.42 -8.19 26.58
CA PHE A 288 -12.68 -7.19 25.55
C PHE A 288 -11.57 -7.17 24.51
N ILE A 289 -11.94 -6.83 23.28
CA ILE A 289 -11.03 -6.43 22.22
C ILE A 289 -11.43 -5.05 21.72
N ILE A 290 -10.41 -4.26 21.45
CA ILE A 290 -10.51 -2.92 20.87
C ILE A 290 -9.89 -2.98 19.48
N ASP A 291 -10.60 -2.48 18.47
CA ASP A 291 -10.04 -2.19 17.16
C ASP A 291 -9.89 -0.68 17.03
N ALA A 292 -8.65 -0.22 16.95
CA ALA A 292 -8.31 1.17 16.67
C ALA A 292 -7.64 1.27 15.29
N SER A 293 -8.32 1.92 14.34
CA SER A 293 -7.86 2.09 12.96
C SER A 293 -7.62 3.55 12.60
N PHE A 294 -6.48 3.82 11.97
CA PHE A 294 -6.04 5.14 11.55
C PHE A 294 -5.68 5.11 10.06
N ILE A 295 -6.48 5.79 9.26
CA ILE A 295 -6.48 5.68 7.80
C ILE A 295 -6.04 7.01 7.20
N ALA A 296 -4.85 7.02 6.63
CA ALA A 296 -4.44 8.12 5.77
C ALA A 296 -5.03 7.94 4.38
N ASN A 297 -5.83 8.92 3.99
CA ASN A 297 -6.44 9.10 2.68
C ASN A 297 -6.72 10.61 2.50
N LEU A 298 -7.59 11.01 1.58
CA LEU A 298 -7.93 12.43 1.40
C LEU A 298 -8.70 13.03 2.58
N SER A 299 -9.51 12.22 3.27
CA SER A 299 -10.37 12.63 4.38
C SER A 299 -9.66 12.60 5.72
N LYS A 300 -8.63 11.74 5.88
CA LYS A 300 -8.01 11.37 7.17
C LYS A 300 -9.07 10.82 8.13
N GLU A 301 -9.08 9.51 8.32
CA GLU A 301 -10.11 8.84 9.13
C GLU A 301 -9.46 8.16 10.34
N ALA A 302 -10.13 8.22 11.48
CA ALA A 302 -9.80 7.45 12.66
C ALA A 302 -11.09 6.82 13.17
N HIS A 303 -11.04 5.53 13.46
CA HIS A 303 -12.18 4.76 13.94
C HIS A 303 -11.73 3.87 15.08
N VAL A 304 -12.51 3.88 16.16
CA VAL A 304 -12.26 3.07 17.34
C VAL A 304 -13.56 2.42 17.73
N GLU A 305 -13.51 1.11 17.86
CA GLU A 305 -14.60 0.30 18.36
C GLU A 305 -14.09 -0.73 19.35
N TYR A 306 -15.00 -1.22 20.16
CA TYR A 306 -14.69 -2.32 21.07
C TYR A 306 -15.82 -3.34 21.03
N CYS A 307 -15.50 -4.59 21.31
CA CYS A 307 -16.49 -5.61 21.58
C CYS A 307 -16.11 -6.42 22.81
N ARG A 308 -17.12 -7.06 23.40
CA ARG A 308 -16.94 -8.06 24.44
C ARG A 308 -16.98 -9.44 23.80
N TYR A 309 -16.04 -10.31 24.17
CA TYR A 309 -15.90 -11.63 23.55
C TYR A 309 -17.09 -12.58 23.79
N ASP A 310 -17.95 -12.29 24.77
CA ASP A 310 -19.12 -13.11 25.07
C ASP A 310 -20.28 -12.95 24.07
N ASN A 311 -20.29 -11.86 23.28
CA ASN A 311 -21.38 -11.56 22.37
C ASN A 311 -20.96 -11.03 20.99
N TRP A 312 -19.68 -10.70 20.78
CA TRP A 312 -19.14 -10.19 19.51
C TRP A 312 -19.90 -8.99 18.92
N ASN A 313 -20.65 -8.26 19.75
CA ASN A 313 -21.32 -7.04 19.34
C ASN A 313 -20.32 -5.88 19.43
N TRP A 314 -20.04 -5.27 18.28
CA TRP A 314 -19.15 -4.13 18.18
C TRP A 314 -19.87 -2.83 18.51
N TYR A 315 -19.21 -2.00 19.31
CA TYR A 315 -19.68 -0.69 19.72
C TYR A 315 -18.67 0.36 19.24
N SER A 316 -19.07 1.16 18.26
CA SER A 316 -18.27 2.31 17.81
C SER A 316 -18.29 3.42 18.85
N ILE A 317 -17.13 4.05 19.05
CA ILE A 317 -16.99 5.20 19.95
C ILE A 317 -16.73 6.43 19.08
N GLU A 318 -17.58 7.44 19.17
CA GLU A 318 -17.40 8.66 18.38
C GLU A 318 -16.25 9.53 18.90
N ASN A 319 -15.50 10.17 17.98
CA ASN A 319 -14.41 11.10 18.30
C ASN A 319 -13.44 10.54 19.35
N SER A 320 -13.06 9.29 19.12
CA SER A 320 -12.33 8.44 20.05
C SER A 320 -10.91 8.19 19.64
N GLY A 321 -10.53 8.51 18.39
CA GLY A 321 -9.17 8.41 17.89
C GLY A 321 -8.79 9.60 16.99
N ASP A 322 -7.51 9.95 16.98
CA ASP A 322 -6.91 10.87 16.01
C ASP A 322 -5.41 10.55 15.84
N PHE A 323 -4.80 11.04 14.76
CA PHE A 323 -3.38 10.89 14.49
C PHE A 323 -2.76 12.07 13.75
N ASN A 324 -1.65 12.59 14.27
CA ASN A 324 -0.87 13.65 13.63
C ASN A 324 0.62 13.35 13.81
N ASP A 325 1.17 13.68 14.98
CA ASP A 325 2.55 13.33 15.33
C ASP A 325 2.65 11.96 16.01
N ILE A 326 1.55 11.52 16.62
CA ILE A 326 1.37 10.21 17.26
C ILE A 326 -0.02 9.66 16.91
N PHE A 327 -0.28 8.40 17.25
CA PHE A 327 -1.63 7.83 17.23
C PHE A 327 -2.21 7.85 18.63
N GLU A 328 -3.46 8.28 18.78
CA GLU A 328 -4.11 8.38 20.08
C GLU A 328 -5.54 7.88 19.99
N PHE A 329 -5.98 7.20 21.04
CA PHE A 329 -7.40 6.89 21.20
C PHE A 329 -7.81 6.75 22.66
N ARG A 330 -9.12 6.72 22.91
CA ARG A 330 -9.73 6.52 24.22
C ARG A 330 -10.88 5.52 24.21
N ILE A 331 -11.09 4.87 25.35
CA ILE A 331 -12.22 3.97 25.62
C ILE A 331 -12.85 4.36 26.97
N PRO A 332 -14.18 4.46 27.07
CA PRO A 332 -14.84 4.70 28.36
C PRO A 332 -14.57 3.56 29.36
N LEU A 333 -14.30 3.89 30.62
CA LEU A 333 -14.07 2.89 31.69
C LEU A 333 -15.35 2.14 32.06
N SER A 334 -16.50 2.80 31.96
CA SER A 334 -17.79 2.25 32.44
C SER A 334 -18.21 0.95 31.73
N PRO A 335 -18.17 0.84 30.38
CA PRO A 335 -18.46 -0.42 29.70
C PRO A 335 -17.47 -1.55 30.00
N LEU A 336 -16.24 -1.20 30.40
CA LEU A 336 -15.19 -2.16 30.78
C LEU A 336 -15.33 -2.63 32.24
N GLY A 337 -16.21 -2.00 33.04
CA GLY A 337 -16.36 -2.33 34.47
C GLY A 337 -15.12 -2.00 35.31
N LEU A 338 -14.25 -1.10 34.84
CA LEU A 338 -12.98 -0.79 35.48
C LEU A 338 -13.12 0.27 36.56
N SER A 339 -12.37 0.11 37.64
CA SER A 339 -12.36 1.01 38.79
C SER A 339 -10.94 1.39 39.22
N SER A 340 -10.79 2.54 39.89
CA SER A 340 -9.49 3.00 40.39
C SER A 340 -8.83 1.96 41.30
N GLY A 341 -7.55 1.71 41.10
CA GLY A 341 -6.75 0.70 41.81
C GLY A 341 -6.79 -0.70 41.18
N GLN A 342 -7.69 -0.96 40.22
CA GLN A 342 -7.72 -2.22 39.49
C GLN A 342 -6.55 -2.31 38.52
N THR A 343 -5.85 -3.44 38.52
CA THR A 343 -4.83 -3.77 37.50
C THR A 343 -5.49 -4.56 36.39
N ILE A 344 -5.13 -4.27 35.14
CA ILE A 344 -5.58 -4.99 33.95
C ILE A 344 -4.39 -5.55 33.17
N GLY A 345 -4.61 -6.67 32.50
CA GLY A 345 -3.74 -7.18 31.45
C GLY A 345 -4.08 -6.53 30.11
N ILE A 346 -3.05 -6.20 29.34
CA ILE A 346 -3.20 -5.59 28.02
C ILE A 346 -2.30 -6.35 27.07
N LEU A 347 -2.89 -7.01 26.08
CA LEU A 347 -2.17 -7.48 24.90
C LEU A 347 -2.44 -6.52 23.76
N ILE A 348 -1.38 -6.10 23.06
CA ILE A 348 -1.51 -5.22 21.91
C ILE A 348 -0.75 -5.76 20.71
N GLU A 349 -1.49 -5.86 19.61
CA GLU A 349 -0.99 -6.20 18.28
C GLU A 349 -1.29 -5.06 17.32
N GLY A 350 -0.61 -5.04 16.18
CA GLY A 350 -0.77 -3.96 15.23
C GLY A 350 -0.09 -4.19 13.91
N TRP A 351 -0.73 -3.67 12.87
CA TRP A 351 -0.26 -3.76 11.50
C TRP A 351 -0.34 -2.41 10.79
N GLY A 352 0.50 -2.22 9.79
CA GLY A 352 0.50 -1.02 8.96
C GLY A 352 0.56 -1.42 7.49
N GLY A 353 -0.28 -0.84 6.64
CA GLY A 353 -0.32 -1.27 5.24
C GLY A 353 -1.07 -0.34 4.29
N LEU A 354 -0.74 -0.44 3.02
CA LEU A 354 -1.35 0.29 1.92
C LEU A 354 -2.28 -0.64 1.15
N GLU A 355 -3.50 -0.21 0.91
CA GLU A 355 -4.51 -0.89 0.12
C GLU A 355 -4.82 -0.13 -1.17
N TYR A 356 -5.00 -0.89 -2.25
CA TYR A 356 -5.55 -0.43 -3.51
C TYR A 356 -6.69 -1.32 -3.95
N SER A 357 -7.66 -0.74 -4.63
CA SER A 357 -8.67 -1.50 -5.35
C SER A 357 -8.93 -0.94 -6.75
N GLY A 358 -9.62 -1.73 -7.59
CA GLY A 358 -10.05 -1.31 -8.91
C GLY A 358 -10.98 -2.34 -9.58
N HIS A 359 -12.02 -1.85 -10.25
CA HIS A 359 -12.94 -2.66 -11.06
C HIS A 359 -12.47 -2.72 -12.53
N LEU A 360 -12.47 -3.92 -13.11
CA LEU A 360 -11.79 -4.22 -14.37
C LEU A 360 -12.58 -5.27 -15.16
N THR A 361 -12.45 -5.24 -16.48
CA THR A 361 -13.12 -6.19 -17.39
C THR A 361 -12.09 -6.85 -18.29
N TYR A 362 -12.23 -8.14 -18.60
CA TYR A 362 -11.34 -8.80 -19.56
C TYR A 362 -12.05 -9.81 -20.49
N PRO A 363 -11.77 -9.79 -21.82
CA PRO A 363 -10.94 -8.81 -22.51
C PRO A 363 -11.53 -7.40 -22.28
N PRO A 364 -10.68 -6.35 -22.17
CA PRO A 364 -11.18 -5.01 -21.91
C PRO A 364 -12.26 -4.72 -22.93
N ASN A 365 -13.44 -4.28 -22.46
CA ASN A 365 -14.55 -3.98 -23.35
C ASN A 365 -13.99 -3.08 -24.46
N ILE A 366 -13.86 -3.63 -25.67
CA ILE A 366 -13.65 -2.83 -26.87
C ILE A 366 -15.01 -2.18 -27.09
N THR A 367 -15.37 -1.21 -26.25
CA THR A 367 -16.37 -0.23 -26.64
C THR A 367 -15.78 0.33 -27.92
N PRO A 368 -16.40 0.10 -29.11
CA PRO A 368 -15.95 0.77 -30.31
C PRO A 368 -15.96 2.23 -29.89
N SER A 369 -14.78 2.87 -29.91
CA SER A 369 -14.70 4.27 -29.57
C SER A 369 -15.70 4.97 -30.48
N GLN A 370 -16.87 5.33 -29.94
CA GLN A 370 -17.67 6.34 -30.60
C GLN A 370 -16.71 7.51 -30.68
N PRO A 371 -16.40 7.99 -31.90
CA PRO A 371 -15.46 9.09 -32.04
C PRO A 371 -15.99 10.20 -31.13
N GLN A 372 -15.24 10.50 -30.08
CA GLN A 372 -15.47 11.72 -29.34
C GLN A 372 -15.34 12.79 -30.40
N HIS A 373 -16.47 13.41 -30.75
CA HIS A 373 -16.52 14.58 -31.60
C HIS A 373 -15.94 15.73 -30.77
N GLU A 374 -14.63 15.66 -30.51
CA GLU A 374 -13.85 16.85 -30.24
C GLU A 374 -14.00 17.71 -31.49
N THR A 375 -14.66 18.85 -31.33
CA THR A 375 -14.70 19.89 -32.34
C THR A 375 -13.29 20.48 -32.41
N ILE A 376 -12.45 19.86 -33.22
CA ILE A 376 -11.13 20.37 -33.58
C ILE A 376 -11.36 21.73 -34.27
N PRO A 377 -10.82 22.85 -33.75
CA PRO A 377 -10.84 24.12 -34.47
C PRO A 377 -10.08 23.97 -35.80
N PRO A 378 -10.53 24.62 -36.88
CA PRO A 378 -10.00 24.36 -38.22
C PRO A 378 -8.49 24.62 -38.28
N PHE A 379 -7.73 23.59 -38.63
CA PHE A 379 -6.31 23.72 -38.96
C PHE A 379 -6.14 24.41 -40.33
N PRO A 380 -5.00 25.11 -40.55
CA PRO A 380 -4.67 25.70 -41.83
C PRO A 380 -4.40 24.63 -42.90
N PRO A 381 -4.48 24.99 -44.20
CA PRO A 381 -4.39 24.01 -45.29
C PRO A 381 -3.05 23.27 -45.33
N GLU A 382 -3.21 21.99 -45.63
CA GLU A 382 -2.24 20.91 -45.69
C GLU A 382 -1.14 21.16 -46.74
N GLN A 383 0.12 21.00 -46.33
CA GLN A 383 1.28 20.98 -47.24
C GLN A 383 1.73 19.52 -47.36
N GLU A 384 1.48 18.92 -48.53
CA GLU A 384 1.83 17.53 -48.82
C GLU A 384 3.36 17.32 -48.78
N SER A 385 3.79 16.23 -48.15
CA SER A 385 5.10 15.61 -48.42
C SER A 385 5.10 14.11 -48.06
N PRO A 386 5.99 13.33 -48.71
CA PRO A 386 5.63 12.01 -49.20
C PRO A 386 6.01 10.86 -48.27
N VAL A 387 5.32 9.75 -48.51
CA VAL A 387 5.52 8.41 -47.95
C VAL A 387 6.91 7.87 -48.26
N THR A 388 7.62 7.38 -47.23
CA THR A 388 8.58 6.27 -47.37
C THR A 388 8.60 5.37 -46.12
N LYS A 389 8.39 4.06 -46.36
CA LYS A 389 8.76 2.96 -45.47
C LYS A 389 10.28 2.76 -45.51
N THR A 390 10.93 2.49 -44.37
CA THR A 390 11.64 1.22 -44.05
C THR A 390 12.43 1.30 -42.72
N SER A 391 12.31 0.22 -41.95
CA SER A 391 13.27 -0.41 -41.01
C SER A 391 14.67 0.23 -40.88
N SER A 392 15.03 0.76 -39.70
CA SER A 392 16.41 0.83 -39.18
C SER A 392 16.51 1.46 -37.76
N ASP A 393 15.97 0.81 -36.72
CA ASP A 393 15.98 1.35 -35.35
C ASP A 393 17.29 1.15 -34.55
N ILE A 394 18.40 0.72 -35.18
CA ILE A 394 19.67 0.47 -34.47
C ILE A 394 20.69 1.62 -34.64
N LEU A 395 20.49 2.58 -35.55
CA LEU A 395 21.47 3.64 -35.82
C LEU A 395 21.30 4.93 -35.00
N TYR A 396 20.19 5.11 -34.26
CA TYR A 396 19.93 6.36 -33.52
C TYR A 396 20.57 6.42 -32.12
N LEU A 397 21.08 5.31 -31.58
CA LEU A 397 21.73 5.28 -30.26
C LEU A 397 23.23 5.60 -30.28
N LEU A 398 23.89 5.42 -31.44
CA LEU A 398 25.34 5.63 -31.57
C LEU A 398 25.80 7.08 -31.28
N PRO A 399 25.10 8.13 -31.75
CA PRO A 399 25.49 9.52 -31.48
C PRO A 399 25.32 9.90 -30.00
N ILE A 400 24.30 9.36 -29.33
CA ILE A 400 24.03 9.62 -27.91
C ILE A 400 25.11 8.95 -27.04
N LEU A 401 25.51 7.72 -27.37
CA LEU A 401 26.60 7.03 -26.66
C LEU A 401 27.94 7.79 -26.80
N LEU A 402 28.21 8.35 -27.98
CA LEU A 402 29.43 9.13 -28.25
C LEU A 402 29.47 10.48 -27.51
N LEU A 403 28.34 11.04 -27.10
CA LEU A 403 28.26 12.28 -26.31
C LEU A 403 28.30 12.03 -24.80
N VAL A 404 27.68 10.94 -24.33
CA VAL A 404 27.57 10.64 -22.90
C VAL A 404 28.90 10.14 -22.32
N ILE A 405 29.69 9.37 -23.07
CA ILE A 405 30.97 8.82 -22.60
C ILE A 405 32.00 9.93 -22.27
N PRO A 406 32.23 10.95 -23.11
CA PRO A 406 33.11 12.07 -22.78
C PRO A 406 32.62 12.90 -21.58
N LEU A 407 31.30 13.10 -21.46
CA LEU A 407 30.70 13.84 -20.34
C LEU A 407 30.88 13.11 -19.00
N LEU A 408 30.73 11.79 -18.97
CA LEU A 408 31.06 10.96 -17.82
C LEU A 408 32.54 11.04 -17.45
N PHE A 409 33.43 11.09 -18.44
CA PHE A 409 34.87 11.24 -18.23
C PHE A 409 35.23 12.62 -17.64
N ILE A 410 34.61 13.70 -18.14
CA ILE A 410 34.78 15.06 -17.62
C ILE A 410 34.23 15.18 -16.20
N TYR A 411 33.07 14.57 -15.93
CA TYR A 411 32.44 14.59 -14.61
C TYR A 411 33.28 13.82 -13.58
N ARG A 412 33.76 12.63 -13.93
CA ARG A 412 34.63 11.82 -13.07
C ARG A 412 35.94 12.57 -12.75
N ARG A 413 36.57 13.17 -13.75
CA ARG A 413 37.80 13.97 -13.57
C ARG A 413 37.58 15.16 -12.62
N ARG A 414 36.47 15.90 -12.77
CA ARG A 414 36.13 17.00 -11.86
C ARG A 414 35.80 16.54 -10.44
N SER A 415 35.24 15.34 -10.29
CA SER A 415 34.98 14.75 -8.97
C SER A 415 36.27 14.35 -8.26
N GLU A 416 37.27 13.87 -9.00
CA GLU A 416 38.58 13.51 -8.45
C GLU A 416 39.36 14.77 -8.08
N GLU A 417 39.37 15.81 -8.93
CA GLU A 417 39.98 17.12 -8.64
C GLU A 417 39.38 17.77 -7.38
N LYS A 418 38.06 17.70 -7.17
CA LYS A 418 37.42 18.21 -5.94
C LYS A 418 37.79 17.44 -4.68
N LYS A 419 37.98 16.12 -4.77
CA LYS A 419 38.42 15.31 -3.62
C LYS A 419 39.86 15.61 -3.25
N GLU A 420 40.72 15.87 -4.23
CA GLU A 420 42.11 16.29 -3.99
C GLU A 420 42.17 17.69 -3.35
N GLU A 421 41.36 18.65 -3.80
CA GLU A 421 41.25 19.97 -3.16
C GLU A 421 40.76 19.89 -1.71
N GLU A 422 39.80 19.01 -1.41
CA GLU A 422 39.28 18.82 -0.05
C GLU A 422 40.32 18.14 0.87
N ILE A 423 41.09 17.18 0.37
CA ILE A 423 42.20 16.55 1.09
C ILE A 423 43.33 17.56 1.37
N VAL A 424 43.69 18.39 0.39
CA VAL A 424 44.70 19.45 0.58
C VAL A 424 44.22 20.49 1.60
N ARG A 425 42.92 20.82 1.61
CA ARG A 425 42.34 21.75 2.58
C ARG A 425 42.38 21.21 4.02
N ILE A 426 42.12 19.92 4.19
CA ILE A 426 42.22 19.23 5.49
C ILE A 426 43.69 19.22 5.96
N LEU A 427 44.62 18.86 5.09
CA LEU A 427 46.06 18.79 5.41
C LEU A 427 46.71 20.16 5.69
N LEU A 428 46.12 21.26 5.24
CA LEU A 428 46.60 22.63 5.53
C LEU A 428 45.90 23.29 6.71
N SER A 429 44.92 22.61 7.33
CA SER A 429 44.17 23.10 8.49
C SER A 429 44.59 22.47 9.82
N GLU A 430 45.49 21.47 9.77
CA GLU A 430 46.30 20.96 10.89
C GLU A 430 47.68 21.64 10.87
#